data_AF-A0A957YLN3-F1
#
_entry.id   AF-A0A957YLN3-F1
#
_cell.length_a   1.000
_cell.length_b   1.000
_cell.length_c   1.000
_cell.angle_alpha   90.00
_cell.angle_beta   90.00
_cell.angle_gamma   90.00
#
_symmetry.space_group_name_H-M   'P 1'
#
loop_
_entity.id
_entity.type
_entity.pdbx_description
1 polymer ?
#
loop_
_entity_poly.entity_id
_entity_poly.type
_entity_poly.pdbx_seq_one_letter_code
_entity_poly.pdbx_strand_id
1 'polypeptide(L)'
;MQTSTNPSSRFGWIPPWLRRLFNADGWAYGLFWSWNAVFLAFMILGFAPQLLPVLLAAVQAGEIPFVFLGYGIALTLTPVLAVVIGFVWLRKSPRRLFALGYGVEGPVMLLLLVRFFGIREATLPVNLILAIAALGLVTYLWRVLDPRIETRNIGWSFAYAVGATLLLLIGIYACTWLLFYVIPAPVFMARIFGDIWREADRFVLELWRALREVDWTMFLRLQWQWVPFWLLGMVLFLFTGALVLAMPVAVMILYANAWDDAMTNLGRRIGPLISRSLTAGVAVLAVVLVIVASGQPQARAFDLLSSTPQTPADAQSLLDREDEIRAGLLNAYLASFRYPSAVGELRHVGSMYQEAFKLSWNRTVIVQTLYETLYQPMLYMPVTPVSRDEITRFSPGRESVLRTEPVE
;
A
#
# COMPACT_ATOMS: atom_id res chain seq x y z
N MET A 1 -14.14 -12.18 37.57
CA MET A 1 -14.98 -13.21 36.90
C MET A 1 -15.59 -12.58 35.65
N GLN A 2 -14.96 -12.76 34.48
CA GLN A 2 -15.57 -12.42 33.20
C GLN A 2 -16.37 -13.63 32.75
N THR A 3 -17.70 -13.51 32.74
CA THR A 3 -18.58 -14.47 32.09
C THR A 3 -18.29 -14.41 30.60
N SER A 4 -17.54 -15.39 30.08
CA SER A 4 -17.42 -15.59 28.65
C SER A 4 -18.80 -15.98 28.14
N THR A 5 -19.60 -14.99 27.73
CA THR A 5 -20.85 -15.20 27.05
C THR A 5 -20.52 -15.94 25.76
N ASN A 6 -20.72 -17.26 25.78
CA ASN A 6 -20.38 -18.12 24.66
C ASN A 6 -21.23 -17.65 23.46
N PRO A 7 -20.64 -17.03 22.43
CA PRO A 7 -21.40 -16.47 21.31
C PRO A 7 -22.12 -17.56 20.50
N SER A 8 -21.83 -18.84 20.78
CA SER A 8 -22.46 -20.00 20.16
C SER A 8 -23.94 -20.18 20.48
N SER A 9 -24.51 -19.52 21.49
CA SER A 9 -25.94 -19.71 21.83
C SER A 9 -26.91 -18.90 20.95
N ARG A 10 -26.43 -17.87 20.24
CA ARG A 10 -27.30 -17.01 19.40
C ARG A 10 -27.68 -17.61 18.04
N PHE A 11 -27.08 -18.72 17.62
CA PHE A 11 -27.32 -19.33 16.31
C PHE A 11 -27.61 -20.84 16.39
N GLY A 12 -28.54 -21.22 17.28
CA GLY A 12 -28.93 -22.63 17.49
C GLY A 12 -29.44 -23.36 16.24
N TRP A 13 -29.96 -22.64 15.25
CA TRP A 13 -30.58 -23.19 14.04
C TRP A 13 -29.60 -23.51 12.89
N ILE A 14 -28.33 -23.08 12.95
CA ILE A 14 -27.37 -23.33 11.87
C ILE A 14 -26.92 -24.81 11.93
N PRO A 15 -27.09 -25.60 10.85
CA PRO A 15 -26.65 -26.98 10.79
C PRO A 15 -25.17 -27.17 11.17
N PRO A 16 -24.79 -28.29 11.81
CA PRO A 16 -23.42 -28.52 12.28
C PRO A 16 -22.34 -28.40 11.18
N TRP A 17 -22.67 -28.75 9.94
CA TRP A 17 -21.77 -28.64 8.79
C TRP A 17 -21.54 -27.18 8.37
N LEU A 18 -22.56 -26.32 8.45
CA LEU A 18 -22.45 -24.87 8.20
C LEU A 18 -21.60 -24.20 9.28
N ARG A 19 -21.70 -24.63 10.55
CA ARG A 19 -20.85 -24.09 11.62
C ARG A 19 -19.35 -24.30 11.37
N ARG A 20 -18.97 -25.38 10.67
CA ARG A 20 -17.58 -25.60 10.25
C ARG A 20 -17.11 -24.59 9.19
N LEU A 21 -18.00 -24.19 8.28
CA LEU A 21 -17.73 -23.11 7.32
C LEU A 21 -17.55 -21.75 7.99
N PHE A 22 -18.03 -21.57 9.23
CA PHE A 22 -17.83 -20.35 10.02
C PHE A 22 -16.77 -20.50 11.13
N ASN A 23 -15.95 -21.55 11.10
CA ASN A 23 -14.85 -21.69 12.05
C ASN A 23 -13.73 -20.69 11.71
N ALA A 24 -13.83 -19.48 12.26
CA ALA A 24 -12.89 -18.38 12.04
C ALA A 24 -11.44 -18.79 12.32
N ASP A 25 -11.20 -19.64 13.32
CA ASP A 25 -9.86 -20.10 13.68
C ASP A 25 -9.28 -21.06 12.61
N GLY A 26 -10.12 -21.91 12.02
CA GLY A 26 -9.72 -22.78 10.90
C GLY A 26 -9.36 -21.98 9.65
N TRP A 27 -10.17 -20.98 9.31
CA TRP A 27 -9.89 -20.07 8.19
C TRP A 27 -8.64 -19.24 8.43
N ALA A 28 -8.50 -18.66 9.62
CA ALA A 28 -7.31 -17.89 10.01
C ALA A 28 -6.02 -18.72 9.85
N TYR A 29 -6.04 -19.97 10.31
CA TYR A 29 -4.93 -20.91 10.15
C TYR A 29 -4.68 -21.22 8.67
N GLY A 30 -5.73 -21.64 7.94
CA GLY A 30 -5.64 -22.05 6.55
C GLY A 30 -5.13 -20.93 5.64
N LEU A 31 -5.67 -19.71 5.79
CA LEU A 31 -5.29 -18.53 5.02
C LEU A 31 -3.82 -18.17 5.25
N PHE A 32 -3.35 -18.15 6.50
CA PHE A 32 -1.95 -17.82 6.80
C PHE A 32 -0.99 -18.79 6.10
N TRP A 33 -1.22 -20.10 6.25
CA TRP A 33 -0.32 -21.12 5.71
C TRP A 33 -0.41 -21.25 4.19
N SER A 34 -1.62 -21.21 3.62
CA SER A 34 -1.79 -21.29 2.16
C SER A 34 -1.19 -20.08 1.46
N TRP A 35 -1.41 -18.87 2.00
CA TRP A 35 -0.80 -17.65 1.48
C TRP A 35 0.72 -17.73 1.51
N ASN A 36 1.31 -18.03 2.67
CA ASN A 36 2.75 -18.11 2.80
C ASN A 36 3.36 -19.22 1.93
N ALA A 37 2.67 -20.36 1.76
CA ALA A 37 3.15 -21.41 0.85
C ALA A 37 3.19 -20.94 -0.61
N VAL A 38 2.13 -20.28 -1.08
CA VAL A 38 2.08 -19.71 -2.43
C VAL A 38 3.15 -18.63 -2.62
N PHE A 39 3.33 -17.75 -1.64
CA PHE A 39 4.33 -16.68 -1.68
C PHE A 39 5.76 -17.21 -1.65
N LEU A 40 6.05 -18.18 -0.78
CA LEU A 40 7.36 -18.83 -0.76
C LEU A 40 7.67 -19.53 -2.08
N ALA A 41 6.69 -20.23 -2.66
CA ALA A 41 6.86 -20.84 -3.98
C ALA A 41 7.17 -19.79 -5.04
N PHE A 42 6.42 -18.69 -5.07
CA PHE A 42 6.67 -17.57 -5.98
C PHE A 42 8.06 -16.95 -5.79
N MET A 43 8.47 -16.72 -4.54
CA MET A 43 9.74 -16.09 -4.21
C MET A 43 10.93 -16.99 -4.53
N ILE A 44 10.87 -18.26 -4.12
CA ILE A 44 12.00 -19.19 -4.27
C ILE A 44 12.14 -19.66 -5.71
N LEU A 45 11.03 -19.89 -6.44
CA LEU A 45 11.07 -20.44 -7.79
C LEU A 45 11.10 -19.37 -8.89
N GLY A 46 10.61 -18.16 -8.61
CA GLY A 46 10.49 -17.09 -9.59
C GLY A 46 11.33 -15.87 -9.24
N PHE A 47 10.85 -15.09 -8.27
CA PHE A 47 11.37 -13.75 -8.01
C PHE A 47 12.86 -13.73 -7.60
N ALA A 48 13.24 -14.48 -6.57
CA ALA A 48 14.60 -14.47 -6.04
C ALA A 48 15.66 -14.96 -7.05
N PRO A 49 15.51 -16.14 -7.71
CA PRO A 49 16.53 -16.63 -8.63
C PRO A 49 16.66 -15.80 -9.90
N GLN A 50 15.61 -15.07 -10.31
CA GLN A 50 15.66 -14.23 -11.51
C GLN A 50 16.10 -12.80 -11.19
N LEU A 51 15.53 -12.17 -10.16
CA LEU A 51 15.73 -10.75 -9.90
C LEU A 51 16.98 -10.45 -9.06
N LEU A 52 17.27 -11.24 -8.01
CA LEU A 52 18.39 -10.91 -7.11
C LEU A 52 19.76 -10.95 -7.79
N PRO A 53 20.08 -11.91 -8.69
CA PRO A 53 21.34 -11.88 -9.42
C PRO A 53 21.47 -10.66 -10.34
N VAL A 54 20.38 -10.26 -11.00
CA VAL A 54 20.36 -9.07 -11.86
C VAL A 54 20.57 -7.79 -11.04
N LEU A 55 19.89 -7.66 -9.90
CA LEU A 55 20.09 -6.53 -8.98
C LEU A 55 21.51 -6.48 -8.44
N LEU A 56 22.07 -7.65 -8.06
CA LEU A 56 23.44 -7.72 -7.56
C LEU A 56 24.44 -7.27 -8.63
N ALA A 57 24.29 -7.75 -9.87
CA ALA A 57 25.13 -7.35 -10.99
C ALA A 57 25.01 -5.84 -11.29
N ALA A 58 23.79 -5.31 -11.32
CA ALA A 58 23.55 -3.87 -11.55
C ALA A 58 24.14 -2.98 -10.43
N VAL A 59 24.07 -3.43 -9.18
CA VAL A 59 24.70 -2.74 -8.04
C VAL A 59 26.23 -2.81 -8.12
N GLN A 60 26.80 -3.95 -8.49
CA GLN A 60 28.25 -4.10 -8.71
C GLN A 60 28.75 -3.23 -9.88
N ALA A 61 27.93 -3.05 -10.92
CA ALA A 61 28.20 -2.16 -12.04
C ALA A 61 27.99 -0.67 -11.72
N GLY A 62 27.41 -0.34 -10.55
CA GLY A 62 27.10 1.04 -10.17
C GLY A 62 25.88 1.64 -10.88
N GLU A 63 25.06 0.83 -11.55
CA GLU A 63 23.87 1.28 -12.28
C GLU A 63 22.70 1.59 -11.33
N ILE A 64 22.60 0.82 -10.23
CA ILE A 64 21.53 0.93 -9.25
C ILE A 64 22.13 1.11 -7.85
N PRO A 65 21.56 1.98 -6.99
CA PRO A 65 22.00 2.10 -5.60
C PRO A 65 21.83 0.80 -4.79
N PHE A 66 22.81 0.48 -3.94
CA PHE A 66 22.81 -0.72 -3.08
C PHE A 66 21.52 -0.90 -2.23
N VAL A 67 20.85 0.20 -1.87
CA VAL A 67 19.61 0.15 -1.09
C VAL A 67 18.51 -0.68 -1.76
N PHE A 68 18.44 -0.71 -3.11
CA PHE A 68 17.45 -1.52 -3.83
C PHE A 68 17.71 -3.02 -3.71
N LEU A 69 18.98 -3.45 -3.67
CA LEU A 69 19.32 -4.85 -3.35
C LEU A 69 18.85 -5.19 -1.93
N GLY A 70 19.03 -4.28 -0.97
CA GLY A 70 18.52 -4.41 0.38
C GLY A 70 16.99 -4.62 0.43
N TYR A 71 16.23 -3.82 -0.33
CA TYR A 71 14.78 -4.01 -0.45
C TYR A 71 14.39 -5.33 -1.11
N GLY A 72 15.09 -5.75 -2.18
CA GLY A 72 14.85 -7.05 -2.82
C GLY A 72 15.09 -8.23 -1.89
N ILE A 73 16.16 -8.19 -1.09
CA ILE A 73 16.44 -9.18 -0.05
C ILE A 73 15.36 -9.14 1.03
N ALA A 74 15.02 -7.96 1.55
CA ALA A 74 13.99 -7.82 2.58
C ALA A 74 12.64 -8.36 2.13
N LEU A 75 12.24 -8.05 0.88
CA LEU A 75 10.99 -8.55 0.29
C LEU A 75 11.01 -10.09 0.21
N THR A 76 12.14 -10.68 -0.20
CA THR A 76 12.33 -12.14 -0.28
C THR A 76 12.29 -12.81 1.10
N LEU A 77 12.91 -12.19 2.11
CA LEU A 77 12.98 -12.74 3.46
C LEU A 77 11.68 -12.59 4.27
N THR A 78 10.83 -11.61 3.94
CA THR A 78 9.61 -11.32 4.70
C THR A 78 8.69 -12.56 4.88
N PRO A 79 8.28 -13.28 3.82
CA PRO A 79 7.45 -14.49 3.98
C PRO A 79 8.21 -15.64 4.66
N VAL A 80 9.54 -15.74 4.48
CA VAL A 80 10.36 -16.75 5.18
C VAL A 80 10.32 -16.50 6.68
N LEU A 81 10.53 -15.26 7.11
CA LEU A 81 10.48 -14.87 8.51
C LEU A 81 9.07 -15.07 9.09
N ALA A 82 8.02 -14.72 8.34
CA ALA A 82 6.64 -14.95 8.77
C ALA A 82 6.36 -16.44 9.01
N VAL A 83 6.77 -17.33 8.09
CA VAL A 83 6.65 -18.78 8.25
C VAL A 83 7.44 -19.29 9.46
N VAL A 84 8.69 -18.87 9.63
CA VAL A 84 9.51 -19.28 10.77
C VAL A 84 8.87 -18.83 12.08
N ILE A 85 8.43 -17.57 12.16
CA ILE A 85 7.74 -17.04 13.34
C ILE A 85 6.45 -17.82 13.62
N GLY A 86 5.66 -18.02 12.57
CA GLY A 86 4.40 -18.74 12.62
C GLY A 86 4.56 -20.17 13.13
N PHE A 87 5.57 -20.87 12.61
CA PHE A 87 5.86 -22.26 12.96
C PHE A 87 6.39 -22.40 14.39
N VAL A 88 7.36 -21.58 14.77
CA VAL A 88 8.08 -21.70 16.05
C VAL A 88 7.21 -21.21 17.22
N TRP A 89 6.60 -20.03 17.10
CA TRP A 89 5.96 -19.37 18.25
C TRP A 89 4.42 -19.39 18.18
N LEU A 90 3.82 -19.41 16.99
CA LEU A 90 2.38 -19.12 16.83
C LEU A 90 1.54 -20.30 16.32
N ARG A 91 2.13 -21.50 16.11
CA ARG A 91 1.45 -22.66 15.49
C ARG A 91 0.13 -23.08 16.15
N LYS A 92 -0.03 -22.82 17.45
CA LYS A 92 -1.25 -23.15 18.23
C LYS A 92 -2.21 -21.97 18.40
N SER A 93 -1.95 -20.85 17.74
CA SER A 93 -2.67 -19.59 17.92
C SER A 93 -3.13 -19.04 16.57
N PRO A 94 -4.19 -19.62 15.96
CA PRO A 94 -4.65 -19.27 14.61
C PRO A 94 -4.92 -17.78 14.42
N ARG A 95 -5.51 -17.12 15.42
CA ARG A 95 -5.76 -15.67 15.38
C ARG A 95 -4.48 -14.84 15.33
N ARG A 96 -3.41 -15.30 16.01
CA ARG A 96 -2.10 -14.63 15.99
C ARG A 96 -1.36 -14.89 14.68
N LEU A 97 -1.53 -16.07 14.09
CA LEU A 97 -1.04 -16.36 12.73
C LEU A 97 -1.72 -15.43 11.72
N PHE A 98 -3.04 -15.29 11.79
CA PHE A 98 -3.76 -14.34 10.94
C PHE A 98 -3.31 -12.89 11.16
N ALA A 99 -3.15 -12.46 12.41
CA ALA A 99 -2.62 -11.14 12.73
C ALA A 99 -1.18 -10.93 12.20
N LEU A 100 -0.32 -11.96 12.26
CA LEU A 100 1.03 -11.91 11.69
C LEU A 100 0.97 -11.75 10.16
N GLY A 101 0.18 -12.56 9.46
CA GLY A 101 0.06 -12.49 8.01
C GLY A 101 -0.58 -11.18 7.52
N TYR A 102 -1.77 -10.86 8.01
CA TYR A 102 -2.53 -9.71 7.50
C TYR A 102 -2.16 -8.38 8.15
N GLY A 103 -1.77 -8.38 9.42
CA GLY A 103 -1.46 -7.15 10.16
C GLY A 103 0.03 -6.80 10.23
N VAL A 104 0.93 -7.70 9.80
CA VAL A 104 2.38 -7.42 9.75
C VAL A 104 2.97 -7.73 8.39
N GLU A 105 2.97 -8.99 7.97
CA GLU A 105 3.64 -9.47 6.75
C GLU A 105 3.12 -8.74 5.49
N GLY A 106 1.81 -8.78 5.23
CA GLY A 106 1.20 -8.12 4.08
C GLY A 106 1.50 -6.61 4.01
N PRO A 107 1.26 -5.83 5.09
CA PRO A 107 1.62 -4.42 5.15
C PRO A 107 3.12 -4.15 4.93
N VAL A 108 4.03 -4.94 5.53
CA VAL A 108 5.48 -4.82 5.31
C VAL A 108 5.82 -5.06 3.84
N MET A 109 5.27 -6.12 3.24
CA MET A 109 5.48 -6.41 1.82
C MET A 109 4.95 -5.29 0.93
N LEU A 110 3.77 -4.74 1.23
CA LEU A 110 3.20 -3.62 0.47
C LEU A 110 4.11 -2.38 0.54
N LEU A 111 4.60 -2.03 1.73
CA LEU A 111 5.53 -0.91 1.91
C LEU A 111 6.83 -1.13 1.12
N LEU A 112 7.39 -2.34 1.17
CA LEU A 112 8.60 -2.70 0.42
C LEU A 112 8.35 -2.65 -1.10
N LEU A 113 7.22 -3.15 -1.58
CA LEU A 113 6.85 -3.10 -3.01
C LEU A 113 6.66 -1.68 -3.51
N VAL A 114 5.91 -0.85 -2.77
CA VAL A 114 5.73 0.57 -3.11
C VAL A 114 7.08 1.29 -3.10
N ARG A 115 7.94 1.01 -2.12
CA ARG A 115 9.28 1.61 -2.06
C ARG A 115 10.21 1.12 -3.17
N PHE A 116 10.09 -0.13 -3.59
CA PHE A 116 10.95 -0.75 -4.60
C PHE A 116 10.54 -0.33 -6.01
N PHE A 117 9.23 -0.31 -6.32
CA PHE A 117 8.71 -0.06 -7.68
C PHE A 117 8.10 1.32 -7.88
N GLY A 118 7.43 1.87 -6.87
CA GLY A 118 6.64 3.10 -7.00
C GLY A 118 7.40 4.37 -6.66
N ILE A 119 8.36 4.29 -5.74
CA ILE A 119 9.07 5.44 -5.19
C ILE A 119 10.55 5.32 -5.54
N ARG A 120 11.04 6.18 -6.42
CA ARG A 120 12.46 6.20 -6.82
C ARG A 120 13.30 6.85 -5.72
N GLU A 121 12.96 8.09 -5.37
CA GLU A 121 13.59 8.85 -4.29
C GLU A 121 12.61 8.98 -3.11
N ALA A 122 13.08 8.65 -1.90
CA ALA A 122 12.27 8.80 -0.71
C ALA A 122 12.43 10.23 -0.18
N THR A 123 11.50 11.10 -0.56
CA THR A 123 11.42 12.48 -0.07
C THR A 123 11.20 12.49 1.45
N LEU A 124 11.44 13.63 2.11
CA LEU A 124 11.20 13.79 3.55
C LEU A 124 9.79 13.34 4.01
N PRO A 125 8.67 13.75 3.37
CA PRO A 125 7.35 13.33 3.82
C PRO A 125 7.12 11.83 3.62
N VAL A 126 7.66 11.24 2.55
CA VAL A 126 7.62 9.79 2.32
C VAL A 126 8.40 9.05 3.40
N ASN A 127 9.63 9.47 3.72
CA ASN A 127 10.42 8.88 4.80
C ASN A 127 9.69 8.94 6.14
N LEU A 128 9.02 10.06 6.43
CA LEU A 128 8.24 10.21 7.65
C LEU A 128 7.04 9.24 7.70
N ILE A 129 6.28 9.11 6.60
CA ILE A 129 5.18 8.14 6.50
C ILE A 129 5.70 6.70 6.68
N LEU A 130 6.81 6.35 6.02
CA LEU A 130 7.46 5.04 6.16
C LEU A 130 7.95 4.78 7.59
N ALA A 131 8.50 5.79 8.26
CA ALA A 131 8.94 5.68 9.66
C ALA A 131 7.76 5.48 10.61
N ILE A 132 6.68 6.25 10.46
CA ILE A 132 5.44 6.08 11.23
C ILE A 132 4.88 4.66 11.03
N ALA A 133 4.84 4.19 9.79
CA ALA A 133 4.38 2.84 9.46
C ALA A 133 5.27 1.77 10.08
N ALA A 134 6.60 1.89 9.97
CA ALA A 134 7.55 0.96 10.56
C ALA A 134 7.42 0.89 12.09
N LEU A 135 7.33 2.03 12.78
CA LEU A 135 7.14 2.09 14.23
C LEU A 135 5.83 1.43 14.67
N GLY A 136 4.74 1.68 13.94
CA GLY A 136 3.46 1.03 14.17
C GLY A 136 3.53 -0.49 13.98
N LEU A 137 4.14 -0.95 12.88
CA LEU A 137 4.24 -2.38 12.54
C LEU A 137 5.15 -3.14 13.50
N VAL A 138 6.27 -2.56 13.92
CA VAL A 138 7.14 -3.15 14.95
C VAL A 138 6.39 -3.29 16.27
N THR A 139 5.62 -2.27 16.65
CA THR A 139 4.79 -2.31 17.87
C THR A 139 3.73 -3.40 17.78
N TYR A 140 3.08 -3.54 16.62
CA TYR A 140 2.08 -4.58 16.40
C TYR A 140 2.68 -5.98 16.39
N LEU A 141 3.82 -6.18 15.70
CA LEU A 141 4.55 -7.44 15.72
C LEU A 141 4.93 -7.81 17.15
N TRP A 142 5.39 -6.84 17.94
CA TRP A 142 5.69 -7.09 19.35
C TRP A 142 4.44 -7.55 20.12
N ARG A 143 3.28 -6.91 19.94
CA ARG A 143 2.01 -7.39 20.53
C ARG A 143 1.63 -8.79 20.06
N VAL A 144 1.85 -9.09 18.78
CA VAL A 144 1.61 -10.40 18.18
C VAL A 144 2.54 -11.45 18.78
N LEU A 145 3.74 -11.11 19.25
CA LEU A 145 4.72 -12.02 19.89
C LEU A 145 4.57 -12.11 21.42
N ASP A 146 4.27 -10.99 22.09
CA ASP A 146 4.04 -10.90 23.54
C ASP A 146 2.65 -10.29 23.83
N PRO A 147 1.64 -11.12 24.09
CA PRO A 147 0.30 -10.63 24.36
C PRO A 147 0.16 -9.88 25.68
N ARG A 148 1.20 -9.88 26.53
CA ARG A 148 1.20 -9.28 27.87
C ARG A 148 2.07 -8.03 27.95
N ILE A 149 2.53 -7.49 26.83
CA ILE A 149 3.36 -6.27 26.80
C ILE A 149 2.74 -5.13 27.63
N GLU A 150 1.43 -4.99 27.56
CA GLU A 150 0.65 -3.93 28.19
C GLU A 150 0.54 -4.09 29.72
N THR A 151 0.78 -5.29 30.25
CA THR A 151 0.68 -5.56 31.70
C THR A 151 2.01 -5.38 32.42
N ARG A 152 3.14 -5.34 31.71
CA ARG A 152 4.50 -5.32 32.29
C ARG A 152 4.80 -4.07 33.13
N ASN A 153 4.78 -2.89 32.51
CA ASN A 153 4.96 -1.61 33.19
C ASN A 153 4.25 -0.48 32.42
N ILE A 154 4.14 0.69 33.04
CA ILE A 154 3.45 1.85 32.44
C ILE A 154 4.15 2.38 31.18
N GLY A 155 5.49 2.35 31.14
CA GLY A 155 6.27 2.81 29.99
C GLY A 155 6.00 1.98 28.74
N TRP A 156 5.90 0.66 28.87
CA TRP A 156 5.54 -0.24 27.78
C TRP A 156 4.08 -0.11 27.36
N SER A 157 3.15 0.13 28.30
CA SER A 157 1.77 0.47 27.95
C SER A 157 1.70 1.75 27.13
N PHE A 158 2.50 2.76 27.50
CA PHE A 158 2.60 4.02 26.77
C PHE A 158 3.22 3.83 25.38
N ALA A 159 4.36 3.15 25.28
CA ALA A 159 5.01 2.87 24.00
C ALA A 159 4.09 2.07 23.06
N TYR A 160 3.37 1.09 23.59
CA TYR A 160 2.37 0.33 22.84
C TYR A 160 1.22 1.21 22.36
N ALA A 161 0.68 2.10 23.21
CA ALA A 161 -0.36 3.06 22.84
C ALA A 161 0.08 4.03 21.74
N VAL A 162 1.32 4.55 21.80
CA VAL A 162 1.90 5.39 20.76
C VAL A 162 1.97 4.61 19.46
N GLY A 163 2.62 3.43 19.45
CA GLY A 163 2.77 2.64 18.23
C GLY A 163 1.44 2.15 17.64
N ALA A 164 0.46 1.75 18.47
CA ALA A 164 -0.88 1.38 18.01
C ALA A 164 -1.62 2.58 17.39
N THR A 165 -1.41 3.80 17.90
CA THR A 165 -1.97 5.03 17.31
C THR A 165 -1.35 5.32 15.96
N LEU A 166 -0.03 5.23 15.84
CA LEU A 166 0.69 5.41 14.57
C LEU A 166 0.26 4.36 13.54
N LEU A 167 0.12 3.10 13.96
CA LEU A 167 -0.35 2.01 13.12
C LEU A 167 -1.78 2.25 12.62
N LEU A 168 -2.68 2.68 13.52
CA LEU A 168 -4.06 3.00 13.15
C LEU A 168 -4.12 4.15 12.13
N LEU A 169 -3.33 5.21 12.32
CA LEU A 169 -3.25 6.32 11.37
C LEU A 169 -2.81 5.86 9.98
N ILE A 170 -1.76 5.04 9.90
CA ILE A 170 -1.29 4.48 8.64
C ILE A 170 -2.31 3.52 8.03
N GLY A 171 -2.99 2.72 8.87
CA GLY A 171 -4.09 1.86 8.44
C GLY A 171 -5.21 2.66 7.79
N ILE A 172 -5.66 3.75 8.44
CA ILE A 172 -6.67 4.66 7.90
C ILE A 172 -6.17 5.25 6.58
N TYR A 173 -4.97 5.82 6.55
CA TYR A 173 -4.39 6.42 5.35
C TYR A 173 -4.35 5.43 4.17
N ALA A 174 -3.80 4.23 4.38
CA ALA A 174 -3.69 3.20 3.36
C ALA A 174 -5.07 2.68 2.92
N CYS A 175 -6.01 2.47 3.85
CA CYS A 175 -7.36 2.02 3.52
C CYS A 175 -8.12 3.08 2.72
N THR A 176 -8.05 4.35 3.11
CA THR A 176 -8.66 5.46 2.36
C THR A 176 -8.09 5.53 0.95
N TRP A 177 -6.78 5.34 0.78
CA TRP A 177 -6.14 5.31 -0.53
C TRP A 177 -6.61 4.12 -1.37
N LEU A 178 -6.66 2.92 -0.79
CA LEU A 178 -7.11 1.71 -1.48
C LEU A 178 -8.60 1.73 -1.85
N LEU A 179 -9.45 2.47 -1.13
CA LEU A 179 -10.87 2.60 -1.46
C LEU A 179 -11.09 3.17 -2.87
N PHE A 180 -10.20 4.03 -3.38
CA PHE A 180 -10.27 4.53 -4.75
C PHE A 180 -10.14 3.42 -5.81
N TYR A 181 -9.55 2.28 -5.46
CA TYR A 181 -9.41 1.13 -6.35
C TYR A 181 -10.44 0.05 -6.04
N VAL A 182 -10.72 -0.18 -4.76
CA VAL A 182 -11.65 -1.21 -4.28
C VAL A 182 -13.09 -0.89 -4.64
N ILE A 183 -13.51 0.38 -4.66
CA ILE A 183 -14.89 0.76 -5.00
C ILE A 183 -15.25 0.44 -6.46
N PRO A 184 -14.46 0.84 -7.48
CA PRO A 184 -14.79 0.54 -8.86
C PRO A 184 -14.49 -0.93 -9.25
N ALA A 185 -13.59 -1.62 -8.55
CA ALA A 185 -13.19 -2.99 -8.88
C ALA A 185 -14.36 -4.01 -9.00
N PRO A 186 -15.33 -4.08 -8.07
CA PRO A 186 -16.49 -4.97 -8.21
C PRO A 186 -17.31 -4.71 -9.48
N VAL A 187 -17.40 -3.46 -9.94
CA VAL A 187 -18.12 -3.13 -11.17
C VAL A 187 -17.37 -3.66 -12.38
N PHE A 188 -16.04 -3.51 -12.42
CA PHE A 188 -15.22 -4.12 -13.47
C PHE A 188 -15.30 -5.64 -13.45
N MET A 189 -15.20 -6.25 -12.27
CA MET A 189 -15.33 -7.70 -12.13
C MET A 189 -16.69 -8.18 -12.61
N ALA A 190 -17.79 -7.51 -12.22
CA ALA A 190 -19.13 -7.85 -12.67
C ALA A 190 -19.28 -7.73 -14.20
N ARG A 191 -18.63 -6.75 -14.83
CA ARG A 191 -18.59 -6.63 -16.29
C ARG A 191 -17.80 -7.75 -16.94
N ILE A 192 -16.58 -8.00 -16.49
CA ILE A 192 -15.73 -9.08 -16.98
C ILE A 192 -16.45 -10.43 -16.88
N PHE A 193 -17.03 -10.73 -15.71
CA PHE A 193 -17.81 -11.96 -15.52
C PHE A 193 -19.07 -11.98 -16.39
N GLY A 194 -19.76 -10.84 -16.54
CA GLY A 194 -20.92 -10.72 -17.41
C GLY A 194 -20.58 -10.97 -18.88
N ASP A 195 -19.45 -10.47 -19.36
CA ASP A 195 -18.99 -10.63 -20.73
C ASP A 195 -18.49 -12.07 -20.98
N ILE A 196 -17.69 -12.63 -20.07
CA ILE A 196 -17.31 -14.06 -20.10
C ILE A 196 -18.56 -14.94 -20.10
N TRP A 197 -19.58 -14.62 -19.32
CA TRP A 197 -20.82 -15.39 -19.25
C TRP A 197 -21.63 -15.28 -20.54
N ARG A 198 -21.73 -14.09 -21.14
CA ARG A 198 -22.40 -13.87 -22.43
C ARG A 198 -21.70 -14.58 -23.58
N GLU A 199 -20.38 -14.67 -23.52
CA GLU A 199 -19.54 -15.32 -24.54
C GLU A 199 -19.11 -16.73 -24.12
N ALA A 200 -19.77 -17.32 -23.12
CA ALA A 200 -19.37 -18.61 -22.56
C ALA A 200 -19.40 -19.73 -23.61
N ASP A 201 -20.36 -19.68 -24.53
CA ASP A 201 -20.46 -20.60 -25.67
C ASP A 201 -19.23 -20.49 -26.59
N ARG A 202 -18.85 -19.27 -26.96
CA ARG A 202 -17.66 -18.99 -27.79
C ARG A 202 -16.39 -19.39 -27.07
N PHE A 203 -16.24 -18.99 -25.81
CA PHE A 203 -15.08 -19.33 -24.99
C PHE A 203 -14.90 -20.84 -24.88
N VAL A 204 -15.97 -21.60 -24.61
CA VAL A 204 -15.90 -23.07 -24.54
C VAL A 204 -15.56 -23.68 -25.90
N LEU A 205 -16.13 -23.17 -26.99
CA LEU A 205 -15.81 -23.63 -28.34
C LEU A 205 -14.35 -23.33 -28.73
N GLU A 206 -13.84 -22.15 -28.42
CA GLU A 206 -12.45 -21.75 -28.67
C GLU A 206 -11.47 -22.52 -27.81
N LEU A 207 -11.75 -22.68 -26.51
CA LEU A 207 -10.96 -23.52 -25.62
C LEU A 207 -10.93 -24.96 -26.12
N TRP A 208 -12.07 -25.50 -26.57
CA TRP A 208 -12.15 -26.85 -27.12
C TRP A 208 -11.38 -27.01 -28.43
N ARG A 209 -11.48 -26.02 -29.34
CA ARG A 209 -10.68 -25.98 -30.57
C ARG A 209 -9.20 -25.91 -30.24
N ALA A 210 -8.78 -25.02 -29.36
CA ALA A 210 -7.40 -24.89 -28.90
C ALA A 210 -6.89 -26.21 -28.31
N LEU A 211 -7.64 -26.87 -27.44
CA LEU A 211 -7.25 -28.17 -26.86
C LEU A 211 -7.13 -29.30 -27.91
N ARG A 212 -7.92 -29.24 -28.99
CA ARG A 212 -7.88 -30.24 -30.06
C ARG A 212 -6.75 -29.97 -31.06
N GLU A 213 -6.48 -28.71 -31.35
CA GLU A 213 -5.49 -28.28 -32.35
C GLU A 213 -4.08 -28.11 -31.77
N VAL A 214 -3.94 -28.03 -30.44
CA VAL A 214 -2.64 -28.03 -29.76
C VAL A 214 -1.92 -29.34 -30.06
N ASP A 215 -0.73 -29.21 -30.67
CA ASP A 215 0.23 -30.32 -30.73
C ASP A 215 0.74 -30.60 -29.32
N TRP A 216 0.07 -31.53 -28.63
CA TRP A 216 0.39 -31.93 -27.27
C TRP A 216 1.83 -32.45 -27.15
N THR A 217 2.42 -32.99 -28.20
CA THR A 217 3.81 -33.48 -28.15
C THR A 217 4.80 -32.34 -28.12
N MET A 218 4.57 -31.29 -28.93
CA MET A 218 5.38 -30.07 -28.91
C MET A 218 5.16 -29.28 -27.61
N PHE A 219 3.91 -29.16 -27.16
CA PHE A 219 3.56 -28.47 -25.91
C PHE A 219 4.18 -29.13 -24.68
N LEU A 220 4.05 -30.46 -24.54
CA LEU A 220 4.63 -31.18 -23.40
C LEU A 220 6.17 -31.13 -23.39
N ARG A 221 6.82 -31.05 -24.56
CA ARG A 221 8.29 -30.94 -24.62
C ARG A 221 8.82 -29.54 -24.30
N LEU A 222 8.17 -28.49 -24.79
CA LEU A 222 8.67 -27.11 -24.65
C LEU A 222 8.09 -26.37 -23.45
N GLN A 223 6.82 -26.64 -23.11
CA GLN A 223 6.03 -25.82 -22.20
C GLN A 223 5.67 -26.52 -20.89
N TRP A 224 5.95 -27.82 -20.72
CA TRP A 224 5.62 -28.53 -19.48
C TRP A 224 6.24 -27.90 -18.24
N GLN A 225 7.46 -27.38 -18.36
CA GLN A 225 8.14 -26.65 -17.29
C GLN A 225 7.38 -25.40 -16.81
N TRP A 226 6.50 -24.82 -17.65
CA TRP A 226 5.72 -23.62 -17.34
C TRP A 226 4.35 -23.91 -16.74
N VAL A 227 3.85 -25.15 -16.85
CA VAL A 227 2.52 -25.53 -16.30
C VAL A 227 2.42 -25.25 -14.80
N PRO A 228 3.42 -25.59 -13.94
CA PRO A 228 3.38 -25.23 -12.53
C PRO A 228 3.32 -23.72 -12.28
N PHE A 229 4.02 -22.92 -13.10
CA PHE A 229 4.00 -21.46 -12.98
C PHE A 229 2.67 -20.86 -13.39
N TRP A 230 2.02 -21.41 -14.43
CA TRP A 230 0.67 -20.98 -14.81
C TRP A 230 -0.36 -21.30 -13.73
N LEU A 231 -0.33 -22.52 -13.19
CA LEU A 231 -1.20 -22.92 -12.07
C LEU A 231 -0.95 -22.05 -10.83
N LEU A 232 0.33 -21.86 -10.47
CA LEU A 232 0.71 -20.98 -9.36
C LEU A 232 0.24 -19.54 -9.62
N GLY A 233 0.38 -19.05 -10.85
CA GLY A 233 -0.07 -17.73 -11.26
C GLY A 233 -1.59 -17.55 -11.15
N MET A 234 -2.38 -18.56 -11.54
CA MET A 234 -3.84 -18.54 -11.35
C MET A 234 -4.23 -18.54 -9.88
N VAL A 235 -3.60 -19.40 -9.07
CA VAL A 235 -3.83 -19.45 -7.62
C VAL A 235 -3.47 -18.10 -7.00
N LEU A 236 -2.30 -17.55 -7.33
CA LEU A 236 -1.86 -16.24 -6.85
C LEU A 236 -2.81 -15.14 -7.29
N PHE A 237 -3.30 -15.16 -8.53
CA PHE A 237 -4.27 -14.19 -9.03
C PHE A 237 -5.58 -14.20 -8.22
N LEU A 238 -6.15 -15.38 -7.99
CA LEU A 238 -7.38 -15.53 -7.19
C LEU A 238 -7.17 -15.09 -5.75
N PHE A 239 -6.07 -15.53 -5.12
CA PHE A 239 -5.73 -15.14 -3.76
C PHE A 239 -5.47 -13.64 -3.64
N THR A 240 -4.74 -13.05 -4.59
CA THR A 240 -4.45 -11.61 -4.62
C THR A 240 -5.72 -10.81 -4.82
N GLY A 241 -6.61 -11.22 -5.74
CA GLY A 241 -7.90 -10.55 -5.93
C GLY A 241 -8.76 -10.56 -4.66
N ALA A 242 -8.86 -11.72 -4.00
CA ALA A 242 -9.56 -11.83 -2.73
C ALA A 242 -8.91 -10.97 -1.63
N LEU A 243 -7.57 -10.95 -1.57
CA LEU A 243 -6.83 -10.21 -0.55
C LEU A 243 -6.90 -8.70 -0.77
N VAL A 244 -6.78 -8.20 -2.01
CA VAL A 244 -6.91 -6.77 -2.32
C VAL A 244 -8.28 -6.23 -1.89
N LEU A 245 -9.34 -7.03 -2.01
CA LEU A 245 -10.68 -6.65 -1.58
C LEU A 245 -10.88 -6.77 -0.06
N ALA A 246 -10.39 -7.86 0.54
CA ALA A 246 -10.64 -8.15 1.96
C ALA A 246 -9.66 -7.47 2.93
N MET A 247 -8.40 -7.27 2.50
CA MET A 247 -7.30 -6.79 3.34
C MET A 247 -7.55 -5.39 3.91
N PRO A 248 -8.04 -4.37 3.17
CA PRO A 248 -8.28 -3.05 3.76
C PRO A 248 -9.23 -3.13 4.96
N VAL A 249 -10.28 -3.94 4.85
CA VAL A 249 -11.24 -4.13 5.94
C VAL A 249 -10.60 -4.91 7.10
N ALA A 250 -9.92 -6.03 6.81
CA ALA A 250 -9.30 -6.86 7.83
C ALA A 250 -8.22 -6.09 8.62
N VAL A 251 -7.33 -5.38 7.92
CA VAL A 251 -6.26 -4.56 8.50
C VAL A 251 -6.84 -3.45 9.37
N MET A 252 -7.86 -2.74 8.88
CA MET A 252 -8.50 -1.68 9.65
C MET A 252 -9.13 -2.21 10.95
N ILE A 253 -9.81 -3.35 10.90
CA ILE A 253 -10.38 -4.00 12.09
C ILE A 253 -9.26 -4.42 13.07
N LEU A 254 -8.19 -5.05 12.57
CA LEU A 254 -7.07 -5.48 13.40
C LEU A 254 -6.40 -4.30 14.12
N TYR A 255 -6.18 -3.19 13.42
CA TYR A 255 -5.51 -2.01 13.96
C TYR A 255 -6.42 -1.22 14.91
N ALA A 256 -7.71 -1.09 14.60
CA ALA A 256 -8.68 -0.48 15.48
C ALA A 256 -8.80 -1.25 16.80
N ASN A 257 -8.86 -2.58 16.74
CA ASN A 257 -8.88 -3.42 17.94
C ASN A 257 -7.58 -3.30 18.74
N ALA A 258 -6.42 -3.25 18.08
CA ALA A 258 -5.13 -3.08 18.75
C ALA A 258 -5.04 -1.75 19.49
N TRP A 259 -5.56 -0.68 18.88
CA TRP A 259 -5.62 0.65 19.47
C TRP A 259 -6.61 0.72 20.64
N ASP A 260 -7.81 0.14 20.51
CA ASP A 260 -8.81 0.11 21.57
C ASP A 260 -8.31 -0.66 22.81
N ASP A 261 -7.64 -1.80 22.59
CA ASP A 261 -6.94 -2.55 23.64
C ASP A 261 -5.91 -1.66 24.36
N ALA A 262 -5.06 -0.97 23.57
CA ALA A 262 -4.03 -0.09 24.11
C ALA A 262 -4.62 1.04 24.96
N MET A 263 -5.72 1.65 24.50
CA MET A 263 -6.43 2.73 25.19
C MET A 263 -7.13 2.26 26.45
N THR A 264 -7.76 1.10 26.40
CA THR A 264 -8.41 0.52 27.58
C THR A 264 -7.37 0.19 28.65
N ASN A 265 -6.24 -0.42 28.27
CA ASN A 265 -5.22 -0.83 29.23
C ASN A 265 -4.40 0.34 29.80
N LEU A 266 -4.05 1.34 28.98
CA LEU A 266 -3.43 2.57 29.46
C LEU A 266 -4.41 3.37 30.33
N GLY A 267 -5.67 3.50 29.90
CA GLY A 267 -6.73 4.20 30.63
C GLY A 267 -7.04 3.61 32.01
N ARG A 268 -6.89 2.29 32.20
CA ARG A 268 -6.99 1.65 33.52
C ARG A 268 -5.88 2.06 34.49
N ARG A 269 -4.73 2.51 33.98
CA ARG A 269 -3.56 2.90 34.78
C ARG A 269 -3.50 4.38 35.10
N ILE A 270 -3.81 5.24 34.11
CA ILE A 270 -3.66 6.71 34.24
C ILE A 270 -4.98 7.47 34.08
N GLY A 271 -6.10 6.78 33.84
CA GLY A 271 -7.40 7.39 33.58
C GLY A 271 -7.73 7.44 32.08
N PRO A 272 -9.00 7.18 31.69
CA PRO A 272 -9.40 7.08 30.29
C PRO A 272 -9.30 8.41 29.53
N LEU A 273 -9.57 9.54 30.19
CA LEU A 273 -9.46 10.86 29.57
C LEU A 273 -8.01 11.18 29.19
N ILE A 274 -7.07 10.98 30.13
CA ILE A 274 -5.64 11.24 29.89
C ILE A 274 -5.12 10.34 28.77
N SER A 275 -5.46 9.05 28.79
CA SER A 275 -5.08 8.11 27.72
C SER A 275 -5.56 8.56 26.33
N ARG A 276 -6.81 9.02 26.21
CA ARG A 276 -7.39 9.49 24.94
C ARG A 276 -6.78 10.82 24.47
N SER A 277 -6.59 11.77 25.38
CA SER A 277 -5.93 13.05 25.06
C SER A 277 -4.50 12.83 24.58
N LEU A 278 -3.80 11.86 25.17
CA LEU A 278 -2.44 11.52 24.81
C LEU A 278 -2.33 10.95 23.40
N THR A 279 -3.17 9.99 23.04
CA THR A 279 -3.16 9.43 21.67
C THR A 279 -3.70 10.39 20.64
N ALA A 280 -4.70 11.22 20.99
CA ALA A 280 -5.11 12.32 20.14
C ALA A 280 -3.94 13.29 19.88
N GLY A 281 -3.15 13.62 20.90
CA GLY A 281 -1.94 14.45 20.76
C GLY A 281 -0.89 13.83 19.85
N VAL A 282 -0.60 12.54 20.02
CA VAL A 282 0.31 11.78 19.13
C VAL A 282 -0.20 11.79 17.69
N ALA A 283 -1.50 11.58 17.50
CA ALA A 283 -2.10 11.54 16.17
C ALA A 283 -2.03 12.90 15.47
N VAL A 284 -2.39 13.98 16.17
CA VAL A 284 -2.30 15.34 15.66
C VAL A 284 -0.85 15.70 15.32
N LEU A 285 0.10 15.38 16.21
CA LEU A 285 1.51 15.62 15.96
C LEU A 285 2.01 14.89 14.71
N ALA A 286 1.68 13.61 14.56
CA ALA A 286 2.06 12.82 13.39
C ALA A 286 1.51 13.43 12.08
N VAL A 287 0.23 13.82 12.07
CA VAL A 287 -0.41 14.46 10.90
C VAL A 287 0.23 15.81 10.59
N VAL A 288 0.45 16.67 11.60
CA VAL A 288 1.09 17.97 11.42
C VAL A 288 2.50 17.83 10.88
N LEU A 289 3.29 16.88 11.40
CA LEU A 289 4.64 16.63 10.89
C LEU A 289 4.63 16.22 9.42
N VAL A 290 3.69 15.37 8.99
CA VAL A 290 3.55 14.98 7.57
C VAL A 290 3.14 16.18 6.71
N ILE A 291 2.19 17.01 7.16
CA ILE A 291 1.77 18.21 6.42
C ILE A 291 2.93 19.19 6.27
N VAL A 292 3.65 19.49 7.35
CA VAL A 292 4.80 20.39 7.32
C VAL A 292 5.92 19.83 6.43
N ALA A 293 6.20 18.52 6.53
CA ALA A 293 7.20 17.85 5.69
C ALA A 293 6.79 17.80 4.21
N SER A 294 5.50 17.93 3.89
CA SER A 294 5.00 17.92 2.50
C SER A 294 5.23 19.25 1.77
N GLY A 295 5.72 20.29 2.46
CA GLY A 295 6.15 21.54 1.83
C GLY A 295 7.32 21.30 0.88
N GLN A 296 7.16 21.65 -0.39
CA GLN A 296 8.21 21.45 -1.40
C GLN A 296 8.95 22.78 -1.68
N PRO A 297 10.29 22.75 -1.81
CA PRO A 297 11.10 23.97 -1.84
C PRO A 297 10.93 24.82 -3.13
N GLN A 298 10.49 24.23 -4.23
CA GLN A 298 10.40 24.93 -5.52
C GLN A 298 9.46 26.12 -5.49
N ALA A 299 8.33 26.05 -4.78
CA ALA A 299 7.37 27.16 -4.76
C ALA A 299 8.03 28.45 -4.24
N ARG A 300 8.89 28.33 -3.22
CA ARG A 300 9.64 29.47 -2.66
C ARG A 300 10.74 29.95 -3.59
N ALA A 301 11.47 29.05 -4.24
CA ALA A 301 12.50 29.43 -5.20
C ALA A 301 11.93 30.21 -6.38
N PHE A 302 10.80 29.76 -6.93
CA PHE A 302 10.13 30.48 -8.02
C PHE A 302 9.51 31.81 -7.56
N ASP A 303 8.99 31.89 -6.33
CA ASP A 303 8.51 33.14 -5.74
C ASP A 303 9.64 34.17 -5.59
N LEU A 304 10.79 33.75 -5.06
CA LEU A 304 12.00 34.59 -4.93
C LEU A 304 12.52 35.09 -6.29
N LEU A 305 12.38 34.29 -7.35
CA LEU A 305 12.85 34.61 -8.69
C LEU A 305 11.78 35.26 -9.58
N SER A 306 10.57 35.49 -9.07
CA SER A 306 9.46 36.04 -9.86
C SER A 306 9.64 37.51 -10.24
N SER A 307 10.49 38.23 -9.52
CA SER A 307 10.80 39.65 -9.77
C SER A 307 12.30 39.86 -9.91
N THR A 308 12.69 40.61 -10.93
CA THR A 308 14.10 40.98 -11.14
C THR A 308 14.56 41.94 -10.04
N PRO A 309 15.71 41.71 -9.39
CA PRO A 309 16.23 42.60 -8.35
C PRO A 309 16.44 44.00 -8.94
N GLN A 310 15.91 45.03 -8.27
CA GLN A 310 16.00 46.43 -8.72
C GLN A 310 17.19 47.16 -8.11
N THR A 311 17.69 46.66 -6.98
CA THR A 311 18.83 47.24 -6.27
C THR A 311 19.92 46.19 -5.97
N PRO A 312 21.18 46.62 -5.76
CA PRO A 312 22.25 45.72 -5.31
C PRO A 312 21.94 45.01 -3.98
N ALA A 313 21.16 45.66 -3.09
CA ALA A 313 20.73 45.06 -1.84
C ALA A 313 19.75 43.89 -2.08
N ASP A 314 18.82 44.04 -3.02
CA ASP A 314 17.91 42.95 -3.41
C ASP A 314 18.68 41.78 -4.00
N ALA A 315 19.67 42.05 -4.88
CA ALA A 315 20.54 41.02 -5.44
C ALA A 315 21.33 40.28 -4.36
N GLN A 316 21.88 41.00 -3.38
CA GLN A 316 22.58 40.39 -2.24
C GLN A 316 21.62 39.52 -1.41
N SER A 317 20.39 39.96 -1.19
CA SER A 317 19.40 39.18 -0.43
C SER A 317 19.04 37.84 -1.10
N LEU A 318 19.09 37.79 -2.44
CA LEU A 318 18.91 36.53 -3.20
C LEU A 318 20.15 35.64 -3.09
N LEU A 319 21.35 36.21 -3.14
CA LEU A 319 22.61 35.48 -2.93
C LEU A 319 22.67 34.87 -1.52
N ASP A 320 22.21 35.58 -0.50
CA ASP A 320 22.12 35.07 0.88
C ASP A 320 21.16 33.88 1.02
N ARG A 321 20.29 33.65 0.01
CA ARG A 321 19.35 32.51 -0.08
C ARG A 321 19.68 31.53 -1.20
N GLU A 322 20.92 31.53 -1.69
CA GLU A 322 21.35 30.69 -2.82
C GLU A 322 21.00 29.20 -2.60
N ASP A 323 21.23 28.65 -1.41
CA ASP A 323 20.96 27.25 -1.11
C ASP A 323 19.47 26.89 -1.20
N GLU A 324 18.57 27.78 -0.75
CA GLU A 324 17.12 27.58 -0.84
C GLU A 324 16.66 27.63 -2.30
N ILE A 325 17.17 28.62 -3.06
CA ILE A 325 16.88 28.76 -4.49
C ILE A 325 17.37 27.51 -5.24
N ARG A 326 18.63 27.10 -5.01
CA ARG A 326 19.23 25.91 -5.63
C ARG A 326 18.44 24.65 -5.30
N ALA A 327 18.06 24.45 -4.03
CA ALA A 327 17.27 23.29 -3.63
C ALA A 327 15.89 23.25 -4.31
N GLY A 328 15.23 24.40 -4.44
CA GLY A 328 13.94 24.52 -5.12
C GLY A 328 14.05 24.27 -6.63
N LEU A 329 15.01 24.91 -7.30
CA LEU A 329 15.25 24.71 -8.73
C LEU A 329 15.67 23.27 -9.05
N LEU A 330 16.54 22.66 -8.24
CA LEU A 330 16.94 21.28 -8.42
C LEU A 330 15.76 20.31 -8.19
N ASN A 331 14.89 20.60 -7.21
CA ASN A 331 13.69 19.78 -7.00
C ASN A 331 12.72 19.86 -8.19
N ALA A 332 12.55 21.05 -8.78
CA ALA A 332 11.75 21.22 -9.99
C ALA A 332 12.39 20.50 -11.20
N TYR A 333 13.69 20.64 -11.39
CA TYR A 333 14.43 20.00 -12.48
C TYR A 333 14.37 18.47 -12.41
N LEU A 334 14.52 17.89 -11.21
CA LEU A 334 14.50 16.44 -11.00
C LEU A 334 13.09 15.89 -10.72
N ALA A 335 12.02 16.67 -10.91
CA ALA A 335 10.67 16.30 -10.50
C ALA A 335 10.21 14.95 -11.11
N SER A 336 10.48 14.73 -12.40
CA SER A 336 10.12 13.48 -13.11
C SER A 336 10.90 12.24 -12.64
N PHE A 337 12.04 12.44 -11.99
CA PHE A 337 12.85 11.37 -11.41
C PHE A 337 12.48 11.10 -9.96
N ARG A 338 12.10 12.14 -9.20
CA ARG A 338 11.80 12.07 -7.77
C ARG A 338 10.39 11.62 -7.46
N TYR A 339 9.42 12.15 -8.20
CA TYR A 339 8.01 11.94 -7.95
C TYR A 339 7.42 11.01 -9.02
N PRO A 340 6.52 10.08 -8.65
CA PRO A 340 5.79 9.25 -9.62
C PRO A 340 4.94 10.06 -10.62
N SER A 341 4.45 11.25 -10.23
CA SER A 341 3.66 12.15 -11.07
C SER A 341 3.54 13.54 -10.43
N ALA A 342 2.89 14.48 -11.11
CA ALA A 342 2.53 15.80 -10.58
C ALA A 342 1.02 15.92 -10.29
N VAL A 343 0.66 16.83 -9.39
CA VAL A 343 -0.74 17.20 -9.11
C VAL A 343 -1.39 17.73 -10.39
N GLY A 344 -2.57 17.22 -10.75
CA GLY A 344 -3.29 17.53 -11.98
C GLY A 344 -2.91 16.69 -13.20
N GLU A 345 -1.82 15.92 -13.17
CA GLU A 345 -1.44 15.02 -14.27
C GLU A 345 -2.03 13.62 -14.13
N LEU A 346 -2.36 13.20 -12.91
CA LEU A 346 -2.98 11.92 -12.67
C LEU A 346 -4.43 11.92 -13.19
N ARG A 347 -4.76 10.89 -13.97
CA ARG A 347 -6.12 10.75 -14.55
C ARG A 347 -6.70 9.36 -14.39
N HIS A 348 -5.87 8.36 -14.06
CA HIS A 348 -6.27 6.96 -14.06
C HIS A 348 -7.41 6.67 -13.08
N VAL A 349 -7.42 7.29 -11.90
CA VAL A 349 -8.50 7.11 -10.92
C VAL A 349 -9.79 7.72 -11.44
N GLY A 350 -9.74 8.96 -11.94
CA GLY A 350 -10.89 9.59 -12.57
C GLY A 350 -11.47 8.76 -13.71
N SER A 351 -10.63 8.31 -14.64
CA SER A 351 -11.03 7.45 -15.76
C SER A 351 -11.66 6.14 -15.29
N MET A 352 -11.10 5.51 -14.25
CA MET A 352 -11.62 4.28 -13.66
C MET A 352 -13.05 4.46 -13.12
N TYR A 353 -13.32 5.55 -12.40
CA TYR A 353 -14.65 5.87 -11.90
C TYR A 353 -15.63 6.27 -13.00
N GLN A 354 -15.17 7.04 -13.99
CA GLN A 354 -15.97 7.39 -15.16
C GLN A 354 -16.39 6.12 -15.91
N GLU A 355 -15.47 5.20 -16.13
CA GLU A 355 -15.75 3.97 -16.84
C GLU A 355 -16.68 3.05 -16.03
N ALA A 356 -16.41 2.86 -14.74
CA ALA A 356 -17.19 2.00 -13.83
C ALA A 356 -18.61 2.54 -13.62
N PHE A 357 -18.77 3.82 -13.28
CA PHE A 357 -20.06 4.38 -12.85
C PHE A 357 -20.70 5.34 -13.86
N LYS A 358 -20.10 5.53 -15.05
CA LYS A 358 -20.57 6.46 -16.09
C LYS A 358 -20.76 7.89 -15.55
N LEU A 359 -19.83 8.33 -14.68
CA LEU A 359 -19.88 9.66 -14.09
C LEU A 359 -19.69 10.76 -15.14
N SER A 360 -20.32 11.91 -14.91
CA SER A 360 -20.01 13.12 -15.67
C SER A 360 -18.60 13.62 -15.33
N TRP A 361 -17.99 14.34 -16.28
CA TRP A 361 -16.63 14.87 -16.12
C TRP A 361 -16.43 15.66 -14.82
N ASN A 362 -17.37 16.53 -14.46
CA ASN A 362 -17.30 17.33 -13.23
C ASN A 362 -17.20 16.45 -11.97
N ARG A 363 -17.92 15.32 -11.92
CA ARG A 363 -17.84 14.37 -10.79
C ARG A 363 -16.53 13.59 -10.81
N THR A 364 -16.05 13.22 -11.98
CA THR A 364 -14.75 12.58 -12.16
C THR A 364 -13.60 13.43 -11.62
N VAL A 365 -13.61 14.73 -11.93
CA VAL A 365 -12.61 15.69 -11.42
C VAL A 365 -12.64 15.79 -9.89
N ILE A 366 -13.82 15.74 -9.26
CA ILE A 366 -13.93 15.73 -7.79
C ILE A 366 -13.24 14.49 -7.21
N VAL A 367 -13.53 13.30 -7.74
CA VAL A 367 -12.91 12.04 -7.28
C VAL A 367 -11.39 12.08 -7.44
N GLN A 368 -10.92 12.55 -8.61
CA GLN A 368 -9.49 12.71 -8.89
C GLN A 368 -8.82 13.69 -7.92
N THR A 369 -9.45 14.84 -7.66
CA THR A 369 -8.92 15.86 -6.72
C THR A 369 -8.81 15.31 -5.30
N LEU A 370 -9.80 14.54 -4.84
CA LEU A 370 -9.75 13.89 -3.53
C LEU A 370 -8.61 12.86 -3.45
N TYR A 371 -8.42 12.08 -4.51
CA TYR A 371 -7.30 11.14 -4.61
C TYR A 371 -5.94 11.86 -4.55
N GLU A 372 -5.78 12.92 -5.34
CA GLU A 372 -4.54 13.70 -5.38
C GLU A 372 -4.25 14.40 -4.05
N THR A 373 -5.27 14.88 -3.35
CA THR A 373 -5.11 15.47 -2.01
C THR A 373 -4.53 14.44 -1.03
N LEU A 374 -5.02 13.21 -1.07
CA LEU A 374 -4.52 12.13 -0.22
C LEU A 374 -3.11 11.67 -0.62
N TYR A 375 -2.83 11.65 -1.93
CA TYR A 375 -1.56 11.18 -2.50
C TYR A 375 -0.49 12.28 -2.60
N GLN A 376 -0.84 13.52 -2.23
CA GLN A 376 0.00 14.72 -2.32
C GLN A 376 1.42 14.55 -1.74
N PRO A 377 1.67 13.85 -0.61
CA PRO A 377 3.03 13.64 -0.10
C PRO A 377 3.97 12.94 -1.09
N MET A 378 3.40 12.24 -2.08
CA MET A 378 4.13 11.52 -3.13
C MET A 378 4.07 12.24 -4.49
N LEU A 379 3.39 13.38 -4.61
CA LEU A 379 3.24 14.08 -5.89
C LEU A 379 4.08 15.33 -5.95
N TYR A 380 4.61 15.63 -7.13
CA TYR A 380 5.19 16.95 -7.38
C TYR A 380 4.08 18.02 -7.40
N MET A 381 4.31 19.14 -6.72
CA MET A 381 3.41 20.30 -6.78
C MET A 381 3.93 21.30 -7.82
N PRO A 382 3.26 21.46 -8.98
CA PRO A 382 3.66 22.45 -9.97
C PRO A 382 3.45 23.86 -9.42
N VAL A 383 4.35 24.78 -9.78
CA VAL A 383 4.30 26.19 -9.37
C VAL A 383 3.08 26.88 -9.99
N THR A 384 2.85 26.63 -11.27
CA THR A 384 1.63 27.04 -11.98
C THR A 384 0.67 25.86 -12.01
N PRO A 385 -0.39 25.84 -11.17
CA PRO A 385 -1.35 24.75 -11.21
C PRO A 385 -2.00 24.70 -12.60
N VAL A 386 -2.12 23.50 -13.17
CA VAL A 386 -2.82 23.29 -14.44
C VAL A 386 -4.24 23.82 -14.27
N SER A 387 -4.66 24.74 -15.14
CA SER A 387 -5.97 25.36 -15.01
C SER A 387 -7.07 24.30 -15.20
N ARG A 388 -8.19 24.44 -14.48
CA ARG A 388 -9.34 23.52 -14.67
C ARG A 388 -9.81 23.50 -16.12
N ASP A 389 -9.68 24.63 -16.82
CA ASP A 389 -10.08 24.76 -18.22
C ASP A 389 -9.14 23.99 -19.14
N GLU A 390 -7.84 23.94 -18.86
CA GLU A 390 -6.92 23.06 -19.58
C GLU A 390 -7.28 21.60 -19.33
N ILE A 391 -7.52 21.23 -18.06
CA ILE A 391 -7.93 19.86 -17.70
C ILE A 391 -9.21 19.45 -18.47
N THR A 392 -10.19 20.35 -18.63
CA THR A 392 -11.42 20.05 -19.39
C THR A 392 -11.20 19.99 -20.91
N ARG A 393 -10.27 20.77 -21.48
CA ARG A 393 -9.96 20.73 -22.92
C ARG A 393 -9.28 19.44 -23.36
N PHE A 394 -8.61 18.74 -22.45
CA PHE A 394 -8.04 17.42 -22.74
C PHE A 394 -9.11 16.32 -22.65
N SER A 395 -10.02 16.32 -23.62
CA SER A 395 -10.94 15.21 -23.87
C SER A 395 -10.14 13.92 -24.14
N PRO A 396 -10.57 12.75 -23.64
CA PRO A 396 -9.88 11.48 -23.83
C PRO A 396 -9.77 11.17 -25.34
N GLY A 397 -8.59 11.40 -25.91
CA GLY A 397 -8.35 11.34 -27.35
C GLY A 397 -7.19 12.20 -27.86
N ARG A 398 -6.71 13.18 -27.08
CA ARG A 398 -5.44 13.89 -27.37
C ARG A 398 -4.36 13.46 -26.36
N GLU A 399 -3.27 12.87 -26.87
CA GLU A 399 -2.09 12.53 -26.09
C GLU A 399 -1.51 13.75 -25.36
N SER A 400 -0.92 13.53 -24.19
CA SER A 400 -0.41 14.57 -23.29
C SER A 400 0.70 15.39 -23.94
N VAL A 401 0.43 16.68 -24.20
CA VAL A 401 1.39 17.63 -24.80
C VAL A 401 2.61 17.90 -23.90
N LEU A 402 2.49 17.69 -22.59
CA LEU A 402 3.56 17.96 -21.62
C LEU A 402 4.75 16.99 -21.66
N ARG A 403 4.71 15.95 -22.52
CA ARG A 403 5.82 14.98 -22.63
C ARG A 403 6.78 15.25 -23.79
N THR A 404 6.51 16.25 -24.63
CA THR A 404 7.23 16.43 -25.91
C THR A 404 7.78 17.82 -26.18
N GLU A 405 7.74 18.76 -25.23
CA GLU A 405 8.60 19.93 -25.38
C GLU A 405 9.99 19.58 -24.84
N PRO A 406 11.00 19.34 -25.70
CA PRO A 406 12.37 19.37 -25.24
C PRO A 406 12.59 20.75 -24.61
N VAL A 407 13.12 20.76 -23.40
CA VAL A 407 13.70 21.96 -22.82
C VAL A 407 14.91 22.27 -23.70
N GLU A 408 14.73 23.17 -24.67
CA GLU A 408 15.82 23.81 -25.40
C GLU A 408 16.59 24.78 -24.50
#